data_AF-A0ABD0S123-F1
#
_entry.id   AF-A0ABD0S123-F1
#
_cell.length_a   1.000
_cell.length_b   1.000
_cell.length_c   1.000
_cell.angle_alpha   90.00
_cell.angle_beta   90.00
_cell.angle_gamma   90.00
#
_symmetry.space_group_name_H-M   'P 1'
#
loop_
_entity.id
_entity.type
_entity.pdbx_description
1 polymer ?
#
loop_
_entity_poly.entity_id
_entity_poly.type
_entity_poly.pdbx_seq_one_letter_code
_entity_poly.pdbx_strand_id
1 'polypeptide(L)'
;DQQVLDLWNKQAVKKDGHYTLPILFNEHPPQIPSNYTMAEHRLDLLGKRLKKDPTLLQNYTEDISDSLQKGYAEEVVDIIREDGRVWYLPHHPVLHPRKPEKVHIVFDCAARYQGTSLNHHIHQGPDFTNKLLGVLKFRQEPIALNADIESMFYQVRVPSDALCFLCWEDDNPDKPPKHYRMTAHLFGGVWSPSAANFALQRVAEDNQGNFSNDTVKTVKQNFYVDDCLKSVATEKVAIELASELRDLLSRGGFRLPEWLSNSKEVMRSIPVEDWA
;
A
#
# COMPACT_ATOMS: atom_id res chain seq x y z
N ASP A 1 -15.92 -8.44 9.55
CA ASP A 1 -14.66 -9.21 9.55
C ASP A 1 -14.77 -10.57 8.90
N GLN A 2 -15.59 -11.51 9.42
CA GLN A 2 -15.71 -12.85 8.83
C GLN A 2 -16.10 -12.84 7.35
N GLN A 3 -17.05 -12.00 6.93
CA GLN A 3 -17.46 -11.88 5.53
C GLN A 3 -16.31 -11.44 4.60
N VAL A 4 -15.42 -10.56 5.08
CA VAL A 4 -14.25 -10.09 4.33
C VAL A 4 -13.24 -11.23 4.19
N LEU A 5 -13.00 -11.99 5.26
CA LEU A 5 -12.16 -13.19 5.23
C LEU A 5 -12.70 -14.24 4.27
N ASP A 6 -13.99 -14.54 4.33
CA ASP A 6 -14.63 -15.53 3.45
C ASP A 6 -14.54 -15.10 1.98
N LEU A 7 -14.71 -13.79 1.71
CA LEU A 7 -14.51 -13.22 0.39
C LEU A 7 -13.09 -13.44 -0.11
N TRP A 8 -12.07 -13.07 0.68
CA TRP A 8 -10.67 -13.19 0.27
C TRP A 8 -10.21 -14.64 0.18
N ASN A 9 -10.60 -15.51 1.10
CA ASN A 9 -10.30 -16.95 1.00
C ASN A 9 -10.87 -17.58 -0.28
N LYS A 10 -11.99 -17.05 -0.79
CA LYS A 10 -12.62 -17.53 -2.03
C LYS A 10 -12.08 -16.88 -3.30
N GLN A 11 -11.72 -15.59 -3.24
CA GLN A 11 -11.47 -14.77 -4.43
C GLN A 11 -10.05 -14.20 -4.53
N ALA A 12 -9.20 -14.38 -3.51
CA ALA A 12 -7.80 -14.00 -3.61
C ALA A 12 -7.12 -14.83 -4.69
N VAL A 13 -6.55 -14.15 -5.68
CA VAL A 13 -5.80 -14.79 -6.76
C VAL A 13 -4.50 -14.07 -6.95
N LYS A 14 -3.42 -14.82 -7.13
CA LYS A 14 -2.12 -14.27 -7.46
C LYS A 14 -1.95 -14.19 -8.98
N LYS A 15 -1.67 -13.00 -9.50
CA LYS A 15 -1.41 -12.72 -10.93
C LYS A 15 -0.20 -11.81 -11.04
N ASP A 16 0.68 -12.11 -12.00
CA ASP A 16 1.86 -11.30 -12.30
C ASP A 16 2.71 -10.96 -11.06
N GLY A 17 2.85 -11.92 -10.15
CA GLY A 17 3.61 -11.77 -8.90
C GLY A 17 2.84 -11.16 -7.72
N HIS A 18 1.68 -10.54 -7.94
CA HIS A 18 0.91 -9.84 -6.90
C HIS A 18 -0.41 -10.53 -6.57
N TYR A 19 -0.86 -10.43 -5.31
CA TYR A 19 -2.21 -10.84 -4.95
C TYR A 19 -3.23 -9.78 -5.38
N THR A 20 -4.36 -10.25 -5.90
CA THR A 20 -5.54 -9.42 -6.19
C THR A 20 -6.62 -9.70 -5.16
N LEU A 21 -7.03 -8.68 -4.39
CA LEU A 21 -8.05 -8.80 -3.35
C LEU A 21 -9.22 -7.85 -3.65
N PRO A 22 -10.46 -8.35 -3.78
CA PRO A 22 -11.63 -7.50 -3.96
C PRO A 22 -11.98 -6.72 -2.68
N ILE A 23 -12.65 -5.58 -2.86
CA ILE A 23 -13.23 -4.78 -1.77
C ILE A 23 -14.64 -5.29 -1.47
N LEU A 24 -14.95 -5.48 -0.18
CA LEU A 24 -16.31 -5.75 0.26
C LEU A 24 -17.04 -4.43 0.57
N PHE A 25 -17.99 -4.07 -0.27
CA PHE A 25 -18.91 -2.97 -0.03
C PHE A 25 -20.03 -3.40 0.92
N ASN A 26 -20.58 -2.43 1.67
CA ASN A 26 -21.71 -2.68 2.57
C ASN A 26 -22.99 -3.10 1.81
N GLU A 27 -23.10 -2.70 0.55
CA GLU A 27 -24.24 -2.97 -0.33
C GLU A 27 -23.76 -3.49 -1.70
N HIS A 28 -24.57 -4.38 -2.31
CA HIS A 28 -24.28 -4.96 -3.62
C HIS A 28 -25.51 -4.86 -4.55
N PRO A 29 -25.42 -4.10 -5.67
CA PRO A 29 -24.28 -3.26 -6.07
C PRO A 29 -24.10 -2.03 -5.16
N PRO A 30 -22.90 -1.45 -5.09
CA PRO A 30 -22.68 -0.21 -4.33
C PRO A 30 -23.65 0.88 -4.80
N GLN A 31 -24.17 1.66 -3.84
CA GLN A 31 -25.04 2.82 -4.08
C GLN A 31 -24.31 4.09 -3.61
N ILE A 32 -23.28 4.48 -4.35
CA ILE A 32 -22.42 5.62 -3.99
C ILE A 32 -22.82 6.84 -4.83
N PRO A 33 -23.09 8.02 -4.22
CA PRO A 33 -23.40 9.22 -5.00
C PRO A 33 -22.16 9.69 -5.77
N SER A 34 -22.37 10.22 -6.98
CA SER A 34 -21.28 10.82 -7.76
C SER A 34 -20.77 12.09 -7.08
N ASN A 35 -19.52 12.05 -6.64
CA ASN A 35 -18.85 13.14 -5.96
C ASN A 35 -17.92 13.96 -6.88
N TYR A 36 -18.06 13.80 -8.21
CA TYR A 36 -17.17 14.42 -9.22
C TYR A 36 -16.96 15.92 -8.97
N THR A 37 -18.04 16.67 -8.73
CA THR A 37 -17.97 18.13 -8.51
C THR A 37 -17.12 18.51 -7.29
N MET A 38 -17.15 17.69 -6.24
CA MET A 38 -16.28 17.88 -5.07
C MET A 38 -14.82 17.55 -5.43
N ALA A 39 -14.56 16.46 -6.13
CA ALA A 39 -13.20 16.06 -6.50
C ALA A 39 -12.55 17.08 -7.45
N GLU A 40 -13.29 17.56 -8.45
CA GLU A 40 -12.83 18.60 -9.39
C GLU A 40 -12.50 19.90 -8.65
N HIS A 41 -13.36 20.34 -7.73
CA HIS A 41 -13.08 21.52 -6.92
C HIS A 41 -11.83 21.35 -6.04
N ARG A 42 -11.64 20.16 -5.44
CA ARG A 42 -10.44 19.85 -4.64
C ARG A 42 -9.18 19.86 -5.50
N LEU A 43 -9.25 19.36 -6.73
CA LEU A 43 -8.14 19.39 -7.67
C LEU A 43 -7.79 20.83 -8.07
N ASP A 44 -8.75 21.70 -8.37
CA ASP A 44 -8.48 23.12 -8.66
C ASP A 44 -7.75 23.83 -7.52
N LEU A 45 -8.18 23.59 -6.27
CA LEU A 45 -7.49 24.12 -5.08
C LEU A 45 -6.06 23.57 -4.94
N LEU A 46 -5.87 22.28 -5.22
CA LEU A 46 -4.54 21.67 -5.24
C LEU A 46 -3.65 22.33 -6.31
N GLY A 47 -4.17 22.54 -7.51
CA GLY A 47 -3.44 23.20 -8.59
C GLY A 47 -2.99 24.62 -8.22
N LYS A 48 -3.87 25.41 -7.62
CA LYS A 48 -3.54 26.76 -7.09
C LYS A 48 -2.46 26.73 -6.02
N ARG A 49 -2.40 25.67 -5.21
CA ARG A 49 -1.35 25.48 -4.21
C ARG A 49 -0.03 25.10 -4.88
N LEU A 50 -0.02 24.11 -5.78
CA LEU A 50 1.18 23.62 -6.45
C LEU A 50 1.83 24.69 -7.34
N LYS A 51 1.05 25.54 -8.02
CA LYS A 51 1.59 26.67 -8.80
C LYS A 51 2.42 27.67 -7.97
N LYS A 52 2.22 27.72 -6.66
CA LYS A 52 2.98 28.60 -5.75
C LYS A 52 4.30 27.98 -5.28
N ASP A 53 4.48 26.68 -5.50
CA ASP A 53 5.64 25.91 -5.05
C ASP A 53 6.10 24.97 -6.18
N PRO A 54 6.98 25.46 -7.07
CA PRO A 54 7.45 24.69 -8.22
C PRO A 54 8.15 23.37 -7.85
N THR A 55 8.84 23.34 -6.70
CA THR A 55 9.51 22.13 -6.21
C THR A 55 8.48 21.08 -5.78
N LEU A 56 7.45 21.49 -5.04
CA LEU A 56 6.37 20.60 -4.66
C LEU A 56 5.59 20.10 -5.88
N LEU A 57 5.37 20.95 -6.89
CA LEU A 57 4.74 20.56 -8.15
C LEU A 57 5.56 19.48 -8.85
N GLN A 58 6.87 19.67 -8.98
CA GLN A 58 7.76 18.68 -9.59
C GLN A 58 7.70 17.33 -8.85
N ASN A 59 7.87 17.32 -7.53
CA ASN A 59 7.85 16.08 -6.75
C ASN A 59 6.48 15.39 -6.79
N TYR A 60 5.39 16.16 -6.84
CA TYR A 60 4.04 15.63 -7.03
C TYR A 60 3.88 14.96 -8.41
N THR A 61 4.34 15.61 -9.47
CA THR A 61 4.33 15.10 -10.84
C THR A 61 5.11 13.80 -10.95
N GLU A 62 6.29 13.75 -10.32
CA GLU A 62 7.13 12.55 -10.29
C GLU A 62 6.42 11.37 -9.58
N ASP A 63 5.73 11.60 -8.44
CA ASP A 63 5.01 10.55 -7.69
C ASP A 63 3.76 10.02 -8.45
N ILE A 64 3.00 10.89 -9.13
CA ILE A 64 1.91 10.45 -10.03
C ILE A 64 2.48 9.61 -11.18
N SER A 65 3.52 10.10 -11.84
CA SER A 65 4.14 9.42 -12.99
C SER A 65 4.69 8.04 -12.59
N ASP A 66 5.37 7.94 -11.44
CA ASP A 66 5.87 6.68 -10.89
C ASP A 66 4.72 5.70 -10.58
N SER A 67 3.63 6.20 -10.00
CA SER A 67 2.42 5.40 -9.72
C SER A 67 1.80 4.82 -10.98
N LEU A 68 1.74 5.60 -12.08
CA LEU A 68 1.26 5.13 -13.38
C LEU A 68 2.23 4.14 -14.03
N GLN A 69 3.55 4.41 -13.98
CA GLN A 69 4.58 3.55 -14.57
C GLN A 69 4.66 2.18 -13.88
N LYS A 70 4.57 2.15 -12.54
CA LYS A 70 4.50 0.90 -11.75
C LYS A 70 3.13 0.21 -11.87
N GLY A 71 2.20 0.85 -12.57
CA GLY A 71 0.85 0.36 -12.82
C GLY A 71 0.01 0.30 -11.57
N TYR A 72 0.26 1.11 -10.53
CA TYR A 72 -0.59 1.24 -9.34
C TYR A 72 -1.88 2.01 -9.63
N ALA A 73 -1.86 2.82 -10.69
CA ALA A 73 -2.98 3.50 -11.28
C ALA A 73 -2.94 3.41 -12.81
N GLU A 74 -4.07 3.64 -13.45
CA GLU A 74 -4.18 3.69 -14.92
C GLU A 74 -5.14 4.81 -15.36
N GLU A 75 -4.91 5.36 -16.55
CA GLU A 75 -5.84 6.31 -17.19
C GLU A 75 -7.10 5.58 -17.64
N VAL A 76 -8.26 6.22 -17.48
CA VAL A 76 -9.56 5.64 -17.81
C VAL A 76 -10.36 6.63 -18.66
N VAL A 77 -10.75 6.21 -19.86
CA VAL A 77 -11.39 7.10 -20.85
C VAL A 77 -12.93 7.12 -20.70
N ASP A 78 -13.53 6.02 -20.23
CA ASP A 78 -15.00 5.81 -20.24
C ASP A 78 -15.59 5.57 -18.84
N ILE A 79 -15.32 6.44 -17.87
CA ILE A 79 -15.78 6.27 -16.47
C ILE A 79 -16.93 7.18 -16.04
N ILE A 80 -17.53 7.97 -16.94
CA ILE A 80 -18.78 8.66 -16.62
C ILE A 80 -19.92 7.62 -16.51
N ARG A 81 -20.09 7.10 -15.30
CA ARG A 81 -21.08 6.08 -14.95
C ARG A 81 -21.95 6.64 -13.83
N GLU A 82 -23.25 6.71 -14.10
CA GLU A 82 -24.26 7.11 -13.11
C GLU A 82 -24.83 5.88 -12.36
N ASP A 83 -24.14 4.73 -12.42
CA ASP A 83 -24.59 3.46 -11.85
C ASP A 83 -24.25 3.27 -10.36
N GLY A 84 -23.74 4.32 -9.71
CA GLY A 84 -23.43 4.33 -8.28
C GLY A 84 -22.17 3.58 -7.87
N ARG A 85 -21.30 3.22 -8.83
CA ARG A 85 -20.09 2.40 -8.58
C ARG A 85 -18.77 3.14 -8.58
N VAL A 86 -18.79 4.44 -8.90
CA VAL A 86 -17.60 5.27 -9.06
C VAL A 86 -17.53 6.30 -7.94
N TRP A 87 -16.35 6.44 -7.33
CA TRP A 87 -16.04 7.52 -6.41
C TRP A 87 -14.72 8.16 -6.83
N TYR A 88 -14.71 9.49 -6.95
CA TYR A 88 -13.50 10.25 -7.21
C TYR A 88 -12.83 10.63 -5.89
N LEU A 89 -11.68 10.02 -5.62
CA LEU A 89 -10.84 10.25 -4.47
C LEU A 89 -10.14 11.60 -4.62
N PRO A 90 -10.40 12.58 -3.74
CA PRO A 90 -9.52 13.72 -3.59
C PRO A 90 -8.17 13.24 -3.09
N HIS A 91 -7.09 13.85 -3.53
CA HIS A 91 -5.75 13.50 -3.11
C HIS A 91 -4.91 14.74 -2.85
N HIS A 92 -3.82 14.56 -2.11
CA HIS A 92 -2.90 15.64 -1.79
C HIS A 92 -1.50 15.10 -1.51
N PRO A 93 -0.44 15.88 -1.82
CA PRO A 93 0.92 15.52 -1.47
C PRO A 93 1.15 15.69 0.04
N VAL A 94 1.77 14.68 0.64
CA VAL A 94 2.31 14.70 2.00
C VAL A 94 3.83 14.65 1.92
N LEU A 95 4.48 15.55 2.64
CA LEU A 95 5.94 15.64 2.71
C LEU A 95 6.46 14.75 3.83
N HIS A 96 7.50 13.97 3.55
CA HIS A 96 8.17 13.21 4.60
C HIS A 96 8.93 14.16 5.55
N PRO A 97 8.69 14.13 6.87
CA PRO A 97 9.26 15.12 7.81
C PRO A 97 10.79 15.20 7.82
N ARG A 98 11.47 14.11 7.48
CA ARG A 98 12.94 14.02 7.47
C ARG A 98 13.56 14.01 6.06
N LYS A 99 12.73 13.87 5.03
CA LYS A 99 13.14 13.77 3.61
C LYS A 99 12.15 14.61 2.79
N PRO A 100 12.14 15.95 2.90
CA PRO A 100 11.11 16.81 2.28
C PRO A 100 11.02 16.65 0.76
N GLU A 101 12.08 16.18 0.12
CA GLU A 101 12.13 15.81 -1.30
C GLU A 101 11.26 14.59 -1.64
N LYS A 102 11.00 13.69 -0.68
CA LYS A 102 10.14 12.52 -0.84
C LYS A 102 8.68 12.93 -0.56
N VAL A 103 7.93 13.12 -1.64
CA VAL A 103 6.47 13.33 -1.61
C VAL A 103 5.77 12.00 -1.75
N HIS A 104 4.69 11.83 -0.99
CA HIS A 104 3.75 10.74 -1.19
C HIS A 104 2.35 11.30 -1.37
N ILE A 105 1.65 10.82 -2.40
CA ILE A 105 0.27 11.17 -2.63
C ILE A 105 -0.64 10.31 -1.76
N VAL A 106 -1.47 10.99 -0.96
CA VAL A 106 -2.46 10.35 -0.09
C VAL A 106 -3.85 10.64 -0.63
N PHE A 107 -4.65 9.57 -0.76
CA PHE A 107 -6.03 9.65 -1.21
C PHE A 107 -6.98 9.73 0.00
N ASP A 108 -7.83 10.76 0.01
CA ASP A 108 -8.78 11.01 1.08
C ASP A 108 -10.07 10.19 0.87
N CYS A 109 -10.04 8.92 1.26
CA CYS A 109 -11.23 8.05 1.23
C CYS A 109 -12.26 8.41 2.33
N ALA A 110 -11.90 9.29 3.26
CA ALA A 110 -12.78 9.78 4.33
C ALA A 110 -13.52 11.07 3.93
N ALA A 111 -13.10 11.73 2.83
CA ALA A 111 -13.75 12.91 2.28
C ALA A 111 -15.26 12.70 2.17
N ARG A 112 -16.04 13.60 2.78
CA ARG A 112 -17.50 13.48 2.81
C ARG A 112 -18.14 14.24 1.67
N TYR A 113 -19.08 13.61 0.98
CA TYR A 113 -19.95 14.21 -0.01
C TYR A 113 -21.38 13.71 0.22
N GLN A 114 -22.36 14.62 0.20
CA GLN A 114 -23.78 14.31 0.47
C GLN A 114 -24.01 13.43 1.71
N GLY A 115 -23.25 13.68 2.78
CA GLY A 115 -23.40 12.98 4.06
C GLY A 115 -22.66 11.64 4.16
N THR A 116 -22.08 11.11 3.08
CA THR A 116 -21.35 9.83 3.07
C THR A 116 -19.88 10.01 2.63
N SER A 117 -19.07 8.95 2.71
CA SER A 117 -17.70 8.86 2.18
C SER A 117 -17.42 7.44 1.67
N LEU A 118 -16.35 7.25 0.89
CA LEU A 118 -16.01 5.91 0.40
C LEU A 118 -15.74 4.93 1.57
N ASN A 119 -15.02 5.38 2.59
CA ASN A 119 -14.78 4.60 3.81
C ASN A 119 -16.08 4.21 4.53
N HIS A 120 -17.15 5.01 4.41
CA HIS A 120 -18.45 4.66 5.00
C HIS A 120 -19.11 3.48 4.29
N HIS A 121 -18.85 3.28 2.99
CA HIS A 121 -19.47 2.23 2.16
C HIS A 121 -18.70 0.91 2.11
N ILE A 122 -17.55 0.81 2.79
CA ILE A 122 -16.64 -0.33 2.68
C ILE A 122 -16.38 -0.93 4.06
N HIS A 123 -16.40 -2.27 4.12
CA HIS A 123 -15.98 -2.98 5.31
C HIS A 123 -14.45 -2.90 5.48
N GLN A 124 -14.01 -2.45 6.65
CA GLN A 124 -12.59 -2.40 7.03
C GLN A 124 -11.91 -3.79 6.97
N GLY A 125 -12.64 -4.85 7.32
CA GLY A 125 -12.05 -6.17 7.46
C GLY A 125 -11.33 -6.36 8.80
N PRO A 126 -10.85 -7.59 9.06
CA PRO A 126 -10.18 -7.94 10.31
C PRO A 126 -8.87 -7.17 10.50
N ASP A 127 -8.55 -6.87 11.76
CA ASP A 127 -7.25 -6.34 12.13
C ASP A 127 -6.22 -7.46 12.24
N PHE A 128 -5.28 -7.49 11.29
CA PHE A 128 -4.15 -8.41 11.27
C PHE A 128 -2.88 -7.84 11.89
N THR A 129 -2.93 -6.61 12.41
CA THR A 129 -1.77 -5.97 13.00
C THR A 129 -1.30 -6.82 14.17
N ASN A 130 -0.03 -7.25 14.11
CA ASN A 130 0.55 -7.98 15.22
C ASN A 130 0.48 -7.13 16.50
N LYS A 131 0.07 -7.75 17.60
CA LYS A 131 0.09 -7.09 18.91
C LYS A 131 1.49 -6.55 19.16
N LEU A 132 1.59 -5.35 19.72
CA LEU A 132 2.86 -4.69 20.10
C LEU A 132 3.84 -5.63 20.82
N LEU A 133 3.33 -6.59 21.61
CA LEU A 133 4.14 -7.61 22.28
C LEU A 133 5.01 -8.45 21.32
N GLY A 134 4.55 -8.74 20.10
CA GLY A 134 5.34 -9.46 19.08
C GLY A 134 6.55 -8.64 18.61
N VAL A 135 6.34 -7.34 18.43
CA VAL A 135 7.36 -6.37 18.03
C VAL A 135 8.35 -6.09 19.16
N LEU A 136 7.89 -6.06 20.41
CA LEU A 136 8.77 -5.91 21.58
C LEU A 136 9.76 -7.06 21.74
N LYS A 137 9.52 -8.22 21.10
CA LYS A 137 10.49 -9.33 21.04
C LYS A 137 11.75 -8.98 20.25
N PHE A 138 11.75 -7.89 19.49
CA PHE A 138 12.93 -7.37 18.80
C PHE A 138 14.14 -7.16 19.72
N ARG A 139 13.95 -7.06 21.04
CA ARG A 139 15.04 -6.89 22.03
C ARG A 139 15.42 -8.17 22.79
N GLN A 140 14.90 -9.33 22.40
CA GLN A 140 15.14 -10.58 23.14
C GLN A 140 16.52 -11.18 22.88
N GLU A 141 17.06 -10.96 21.68
CA GLU A 141 18.29 -11.61 21.22
C GLU A 141 19.33 -10.57 20.78
N PRO A 142 20.64 -10.92 20.75
CA PRO A 142 21.73 -9.97 20.55
C PRO A 142 21.83 -9.40 19.12
N ILE A 143 21.40 -10.12 18.09
CA ILE A 143 21.49 -9.67 16.69
C ILE A 143 20.12 -9.22 16.22
N ALA A 144 19.99 -7.94 15.91
CA ALA A 144 18.74 -7.29 15.55
C ALA A 144 18.67 -7.03 14.04
N LEU A 145 17.50 -7.27 13.44
CA LEU A 145 17.16 -7.03 12.05
C LEU A 145 15.89 -6.21 11.93
N ASN A 146 15.97 -5.15 11.14
CA ASN A 146 14.83 -4.38 10.71
C ASN A 146 14.86 -4.23 9.18
N ALA A 147 13.68 -4.24 8.58
CA ALA A 147 13.47 -3.98 7.16
C ALA A 147 12.06 -3.42 6.97
N ASP A 148 11.87 -2.58 5.96
CA ASP A 148 10.58 -2.00 5.59
C ASP A 148 10.04 -2.68 4.32
N ILE A 149 8.71 -2.70 4.11
CA ILE A 149 8.12 -3.15 2.84
C ILE A 149 7.88 -1.95 1.93
N GLU A 150 8.50 -1.96 0.76
CA GLU A 150 8.33 -0.89 -0.23
C GLU A 150 6.86 -0.79 -0.68
N SER A 151 6.22 0.34 -0.40
CA SER A 151 4.87 0.65 -0.90
C SER A 151 3.86 -0.46 -0.58
N MET A 152 3.87 -0.99 0.65
CA MET A 152 3.14 -2.20 1.06
C MET A 152 1.72 -2.33 0.50
N PHE A 153 0.92 -1.25 0.57
CA PHE A 153 -0.47 -1.28 0.08
C PHE A 153 -0.55 -1.43 -1.44
N TYR A 154 0.33 -0.75 -2.18
CA TYR A 154 0.36 -0.81 -3.64
C TYR A 154 0.82 -2.17 -4.19
N GLN A 155 1.43 -3.02 -3.36
CA GLN A 155 1.81 -4.39 -3.75
C GLN A 155 0.62 -5.34 -3.87
N VAL A 156 -0.58 -4.93 -3.43
CA VAL A 156 -1.81 -5.73 -3.55
C VAL A 156 -2.74 -5.08 -4.56
N ARG A 157 -3.11 -5.84 -5.59
CA ARG A 157 -4.01 -5.38 -6.65
C ARG A 157 -5.46 -5.39 -6.18
N VAL A 158 -6.25 -4.46 -6.71
CA VAL A 158 -7.67 -4.30 -6.38
C VAL A 158 -8.52 -4.23 -7.65
N PRO A 159 -9.48 -5.15 -7.83
CA PRO A 159 -10.38 -5.13 -8.97
C PRO A 159 -11.62 -4.28 -8.64
N SER A 160 -11.49 -2.95 -8.63
CA SER A 160 -12.58 -2.05 -8.24
C SER A 160 -12.67 -0.80 -9.11
N ASP A 161 -13.86 -0.54 -9.66
CA ASP A 161 -14.19 0.69 -10.40
C ASP A 161 -14.38 1.91 -9.49
N ALA A 162 -14.49 1.70 -8.16
CA ALA A 162 -14.81 2.76 -7.22
C ALA A 162 -13.63 3.66 -6.86
N LEU A 163 -12.40 3.29 -7.21
CA LEU A 163 -11.19 4.00 -6.76
C LEU A 163 -10.67 4.95 -7.83
N CYS A 164 -11.55 5.83 -8.33
CA CYS A 164 -11.18 6.79 -9.36
C CYS A 164 -10.57 8.05 -8.75
N PHE A 165 -9.81 8.81 -9.51
CA PHE A 165 -9.33 10.14 -9.13
C PHE A 165 -9.14 11.00 -10.39
N LEU A 166 -8.98 12.31 -10.18
CA LEU A 166 -8.72 13.26 -11.25
C LEU A 166 -7.27 13.73 -11.15
N CYS A 167 -6.54 13.78 -12.25
CA CYS A 167 -5.24 14.45 -12.31
C CYS A 167 -5.13 15.20 -13.63
N TRP A 168 -4.26 16.21 -13.70
CA TRP A 168 -4.08 16.96 -14.94
C TRP A 168 -3.35 16.13 -16.00
N GLU A 169 -3.65 16.40 -17.26
CA GLU A 169 -2.83 15.87 -18.35
C GLU A 169 -1.40 16.43 -18.26
N ASP A 170 -0.40 15.58 -18.51
CA ASP A 170 1.04 15.89 -18.38
C ASP A 170 1.38 16.59 -17.05
N ASP A 171 0.59 16.30 -16.00
CA ASP A 171 0.66 16.91 -14.68
C ASP A 171 0.70 18.45 -14.68
N ASN A 172 0.09 19.06 -15.70
CA ASN A 172 0.05 20.50 -15.87
C ASN A 172 -1.25 21.09 -15.29
N PRO A 173 -1.20 21.87 -14.18
CA PRO A 173 -2.42 22.40 -13.55
C PRO A 173 -3.17 23.48 -14.35
N ASP A 174 -2.75 23.80 -15.58
CA ASP A 174 -3.48 24.62 -16.55
C ASP A 174 -4.26 23.79 -17.58
N LYS A 175 -4.03 22.47 -17.64
CA LYS A 175 -4.72 21.55 -18.55
C LYS A 175 -6.01 20.99 -17.94
N PRO A 176 -6.98 20.54 -18.76
CA PRO A 176 -8.17 19.87 -18.24
C PRO A 176 -7.80 18.60 -17.45
N PRO A 177 -8.58 18.26 -16.42
CA PRO A 177 -8.37 17.01 -15.69
C PRO A 177 -8.71 15.80 -16.56
N LYS A 178 -7.90 14.76 -16.40
CA LYS A 178 -8.13 13.40 -16.87
C LYS A 178 -8.59 12.52 -15.73
N HIS A 179 -9.24 11.41 -16.08
CA HIS A 179 -9.69 10.43 -15.12
C HIS A 179 -8.67 9.30 -15.02
N TYR A 180 -8.42 8.88 -13.79
CA TYR A 180 -7.57 7.75 -13.48
C TYR A 180 -8.28 6.84 -12.48
N ARG A 181 -7.82 5.60 -12.40
CA ARG A 181 -8.32 4.62 -11.42
C ARG A 181 -7.14 3.89 -10.79
N MET A 182 -7.22 3.68 -9.49
CA MET A 182 -6.27 2.84 -8.76
C MET A 182 -6.51 1.37 -9.10
N THR A 183 -5.44 0.67 -9.45
CA THR A 183 -5.43 -0.78 -9.70
C THR A 183 -4.85 -1.56 -8.51
N ALA A 184 -4.36 -0.84 -7.49
CA ALA A 184 -3.83 -1.37 -6.25
C ALA A 184 -4.52 -0.76 -5.01
N HIS A 185 -4.44 -1.47 -3.89
CA HIS A 185 -4.87 -0.91 -2.59
C HIS A 185 -4.02 0.31 -2.24
N LEU A 186 -4.61 1.27 -1.54
CA LEU A 186 -4.08 2.63 -1.46
C LEU A 186 -4.11 3.21 -0.04
N PHE A 187 -3.30 4.23 0.21
CA PHE A 187 -3.31 4.98 1.47
C PHE A 187 -4.59 5.79 1.65
N GLY A 188 -5.22 5.65 2.82
CA GLY A 188 -6.45 6.37 3.22
C GLY A 188 -7.72 5.53 3.21
N GLY A 189 -7.70 4.37 2.53
CA GLY A 189 -8.78 3.39 2.58
C GLY A 189 -8.77 2.59 3.89
N VAL A 190 -9.91 2.50 4.58
CA VAL A 190 -10.01 1.73 5.85
C VAL A 190 -9.69 0.26 5.67
N TRP A 191 -9.95 -0.32 4.50
CA TRP A 191 -9.73 -1.74 4.21
C TRP A 191 -8.31 -2.08 3.79
N SER A 192 -7.54 -1.10 3.30
CA SER A 192 -6.22 -1.33 2.69
C SER A 192 -5.23 -2.01 3.65
N PRO A 193 -5.13 -1.63 4.95
CA PRO A 193 -4.24 -2.31 5.88
C PRO A 193 -4.60 -3.79 6.07
N SER A 194 -5.90 -4.11 6.15
CA SER A 194 -6.36 -5.49 6.30
C SER A 194 -6.04 -6.32 5.06
N ALA A 195 -6.29 -5.78 3.87
CA ALA A 195 -5.99 -6.43 2.60
C ALA A 195 -4.48 -6.69 2.42
N ALA A 196 -3.64 -5.69 2.71
CA ALA A 196 -2.19 -5.81 2.60
C ALA A 196 -1.61 -6.88 3.53
N ASN A 197 -2.05 -6.88 4.81
CA ASN A 197 -1.62 -7.88 5.77
C ASN A 197 -2.14 -9.28 5.43
N PHE A 198 -3.37 -9.41 4.92
CA PHE A 198 -3.88 -10.70 4.45
C PHE A 198 -3.00 -11.27 3.33
N ALA A 199 -2.67 -10.45 2.32
CA ALA A 199 -1.80 -10.86 1.23
C ALA A 199 -0.40 -11.24 1.72
N LEU A 200 0.18 -10.47 2.65
CA LEU A 200 1.48 -10.76 3.26
C LEU A 200 1.49 -12.12 3.98
N GLN A 201 0.46 -12.39 4.80
CA GLN A 201 0.33 -13.69 5.47
C GLN A 201 0.10 -14.82 4.47
N ARG A 202 -0.68 -14.55 3.40
CA ARG A 202 -0.96 -15.52 2.35
C ARG A 202 0.28 -15.92 1.57
N VAL A 203 1.21 -14.99 1.33
CA VAL A 203 2.54 -15.32 0.76
C VAL A 203 3.25 -16.37 1.61
N ALA A 204 3.29 -16.17 2.93
CA ALA A 204 3.91 -17.11 3.86
C ALA A 204 3.21 -18.48 3.83
N GLU A 205 1.88 -18.51 3.78
CA GLU A 205 1.08 -19.74 3.75
C GLU A 205 1.26 -20.54 2.47
N ASP A 206 1.17 -19.88 1.32
CA ASP A 206 1.25 -20.52 0.01
C ASP A 206 2.68 -21.02 -0.29
N ASN A 207 3.70 -20.56 0.47
CA ASN A 207 5.10 -20.96 0.31
C ASN A 207 5.69 -21.67 1.53
N GLN A 208 4.91 -21.99 2.56
CA GLN A 208 5.45 -22.49 3.84
C GLN A 208 6.30 -23.77 3.74
N GLY A 209 6.09 -24.59 2.70
CA GLY A 209 6.89 -25.80 2.45
C GLY A 209 8.27 -25.56 1.83
N ASN A 210 8.54 -24.34 1.34
CA ASN A 210 9.77 -24.00 0.63
C ASN A 210 10.78 -23.21 1.47
N PHE A 211 10.39 -22.78 2.68
CA PHE A 211 11.18 -21.90 3.54
C PHE A 211 11.23 -22.43 4.97
N SER A 212 12.17 -21.93 5.77
CA SER A 212 12.25 -22.34 7.15
C SER A 212 11.01 -21.92 7.95
N ASN A 213 10.69 -22.71 8.98
CA ASN A 213 9.60 -22.40 9.89
C ASN A 213 9.80 -21.06 10.62
N ASP A 214 11.05 -20.62 10.85
CA ASP A 214 11.32 -19.33 11.49
C ASP A 214 11.02 -18.16 10.54
N THR A 215 11.35 -18.27 9.25
CA THR A 215 10.99 -17.27 8.23
C THR A 215 9.47 -17.12 8.12
N VAL A 216 8.74 -18.22 8.00
CA VAL A 216 7.26 -18.19 7.91
C VAL A 216 6.65 -17.59 9.19
N LYS A 217 7.16 -17.96 10.37
CA LYS A 217 6.71 -17.38 11.64
C LYS A 217 7.04 -15.90 11.75
N THR A 218 8.19 -15.47 11.25
CA THR A 218 8.62 -14.07 11.25
C THR A 218 7.64 -13.22 10.45
N VAL A 219 7.26 -13.64 9.23
CA VAL A 219 6.22 -12.94 8.45
C VAL A 219 4.90 -12.82 9.24
N LYS A 220 4.47 -13.90 9.90
CA LYS A 220 3.20 -13.92 10.62
C LYS A 220 3.19 -13.16 11.94
N GLN A 221 4.34 -12.95 12.58
CA GLN A 221 4.39 -12.51 13.99
C GLN A 221 5.28 -11.28 14.26
N ASN A 222 6.16 -10.92 13.32
CA ASN A 222 7.20 -9.91 13.51
C ASN A 222 7.05 -8.69 12.59
N PHE A 223 6.02 -8.66 11.74
CA PHE A 223 5.66 -7.45 10.99
C PHE A 223 4.69 -6.57 11.80
N TYR A 224 4.98 -5.29 11.88
CA TYR A 224 4.06 -4.26 12.35
C TYR A 224 3.71 -3.35 11.19
N VAL A 225 2.57 -3.65 10.54
CA VAL A 225 2.23 -3.04 9.24
C VAL A 225 3.33 -3.39 8.22
N ASP A 226 4.13 -2.42 7.81
CA ASP A 226 5.22 -2.50 6.82
C ASP A 226 6.58 -2.85 7.46
N ASP A 227 6.78 -2.55 8.74
CA ASP A 227 8.04 -2.78 9.46
C ASP A 227 8.22 -4.25 9.91
N CYS A 228 9.25 -4.93 9.40
CA CYS A 228 9.76 -6.17 9.99
C CYS A 228 10.69 -5.86 11.16
N LEU A 229 10.43 -6.46 12.32
CA LEU A 229 11.25 -6.28 13.53
C LEU A 229 11.53 -7.63 14.20
N LYS A 230 12.77 -8.12 14.07
CA LYS A 230 13.20 -9.43 14.60
C LYS A 230 14.60 -9.37 15.20
N SER A 231 14.83 -10.12 16.27
CA SER A 231 16.20 -10.43 16.72
C SER A 231 16.40 -11.93 16.85
N VAL A 232 17.65 -12.35 16.67
CA VAL A 232 18.10 -13.74 16.66
C VAL A 232 19.46 -13.88 17.36
N ALA A 233 19.77 -15.11 17.78
CA ALA A 233 20.91 -15.39 18.65
C ALA A 233 22.29 -15.16 18.00
N THR A 234 22.41 -15.30 16.68
CA THR A 234 23.70 -15.26 15.99
C THR A 234 23.60 -14.58 14.61
N GLU A 235 24.73 -14.07 14.13
CA GLU A 235 24.84 -13.40 12.82
C GLU A 235 24.52 -14.37 11.68
N LYS A 236 24.94 -15.63 11.79
CA LYS A 236 24.62 -16.68 10.81
C LYS A 236 23.11 -16.85 10.62
N VAL A 237 22.36 -16.96 11.73
CA VAL A 237 20.89 -17.09 11.67
C VAL A 237 20.27 -15.82 11.07
N ALA A 238 20.81 -14.64 11.40
CA ALA A 238 20.32 -13.37 10.86
C ALA A 238 20.51 -13.28 9.33
N ILE A 239 21.67 -13.69 8.83
CA ILE A 239 21.98 -13.70 7.38
C ILE A 239 21.07 -14.65 6.62
N GLU A 240 20.90 -15.88 7.13
CA GLU A 240 20.00 -16.88 6.55
C GLU A 240 18.55 -16.36 6.53
N LEU A 241 18.07 -15.82 7.66
CA LEU A 241 16.72 -15.27 7.77
C LEU A 241 16.50 -14.09 6.83
N ALA A 242 17.44 -13.14 6.73
CA ALA A 242 17.33 -12.00 5.83
C ALA A 242 17.24 -12.44 4.36
N SER A 243 18.05 -13.42 3.96
CA SER A 243 18.00 -14.00 2.62
C SER A 243 16.66 -14.70 2.34
N GLU A 244 16.19 -15.54 3.26
CA GLU A 244 14.91 -16.26 3.11
C GLU A 244 13.71 -15.32 3.09
N LEU A 245 13.70 -14.27 3.93
CA LEU A 245 12.65 -13.26 3.92
C LEU A 245 12.56 -12.52 2.59
N ARG A 246 13.71 -12.10 2.03
CA ARG A 246 13.77 -11.43 0.72
C ARG A 246 13.22 -12.32 -0.39
N ASP A 247 13.63 -13.59 -0.46
CA ASP A 247 13.07 -14.52 -1.45
C ASP A 247 11.56 -14.75 -1.20
N LEU A 248 11.17 -15.15 0.02
CA LEU A 248 9.77 -15.44 0.35
C LEU A 248 8.85 -14.28 -0.01
N LEU A 249 9.18 -13.06 0.41
CA LEU A 249 8.32 -11.90 0.20
C LEU A 249 8.34 -11.38 -1.24
N SER A 250 9.47 -11.52 -1.95
CA SER A 250 9.54 -11.21 -3.39
C SER A 250 8.55 -12.04 -4.22
N ARG A 251 8.23 -13.26 -3.76
CA ARG A 251 7.22 -14.09 -4.43
C ARG A 251 5.85 -13.44 -4.41
N GLY A 252 5.52 -12.61 -3.43
CA GLY A 252 4.27 -11.85 -3.38
C GLY A 252 4.34 -10.43 -3.94
N GLY A 253 5.47 -10.05 -4.55
CA GLY A 253 5.74 -8.67 -4.96
C GLY A 253 6.16 -7.76 -3.80
N PHE A 254 6.31 -8.28 -2.58
CA PHE A 254 6.74 -7.48 -1.43
C PHE A 254 8.27 -7.39 -1.40
N ARG A 255 8.80 -6.26 -1.88
CA ARG A 255 10.22 -5.95 -1.77
C ARG A 255 10.53 -5.38 -0.39
N LEU A 256 11.67 -5.80 0.17
CA LEU A 256 12.19 -5.32 1.45
C LEU A 256 13.40 -4.42 1.24
N PRO A 257 13.23 -3.11 0.95
CA PRO A 257 14.32 -2.15 1.01
C PRO A 257 14.64 -1.75 2.46
N GLU A 258 15.64 -0.88 2.63
CA GLU A 258 15.93 -0.20 3.90
C GLU A 258 16.21 -1.14 5.09
N TRP A 259 17.10 -2.11 4.89
CA TRP A 259 17.57 -2.98 5.96
C TRP A 259 18.47 -2.26 6.96
N LEU A 260 18.28 -2.60 8.23
CA LEU A 260 19.10 -2.16 9.35
C LEU A 260 19.45 -3.34 10.25
N SER A 261 20.70 -3.36 10.72
CA SER A 261 21.16 -4.31 11.72
C SER A 261 22.24 -3.70 12.61
N ASN A 262 22.32 -4.17 13.86
CA ASN A 262 23.42 -3.82 14.75
C ASN A 262 24.71 -4.62 14.46
N SER A 263 24.67 -5.60 13.55
CA SER A 263 25.86 -6.33 13.09
C SER A 263 26.31 -5.84 11.71
N LYS A 264 27.60 -5.50 11.61
CA LYS A 264 28.24 -5.18 10.32
C LYS A 264 28.35 -6.40 9.41
N GLU A 265 28.47 -7.60 9.97
CA GLU A 265 28.55 -8.83 9.18
C GLU A 265 27.22 -9.10 8.48
N VAL A 266 26.12 -8.92 9.20
CA VAL A 266 24.77 -9.06 8.63
C VAL A 266 24.53 -8.02 7.54
N MET A 267 24.85 -6.74 7.80
CA MET A 267 24.69 -5.69 6.78
C MET A 267 25.49 -5.99 5.49
N ARG A 268 26.71 -6.53 5.60
CA ARG A 268 27.52 -6.91 4.42
C ARG A 268 26.93 -8.04 3.59
N SER A 269 26.03 -8.85 4.14
CA SER A 269 25.32 -9.90 3.40
C SER A 269 24.13 -9.37 2.59
N ILE A 270 23.68 -8.15 2.88
CA ILE A 270 22.54 -7.50 2.24
C ILE A 270 23.07 -6.60 1.12
N PRO A 271 22.43 -6.58 -0.06
CA PRO A 271 22.84 -5.69 -1.15
C PRO A 271 22.84 -4.22 -0.71
N VAL A 272 23.84 -3.47 -1.15
CA VAL A 272 24.10 -2.10 -0.68
C VAL A 272 22.94 -1.15 -1.02
N GLU A 273 22.28 -1.41 -2.13
CA GLU A 273 21.08 -0.69 -2.58
C GLU A 273 19.85 -0.88 -1.67
N ASP A 274 19.85 -1.92 -0.83
CA ASP A 274 18.79 -2.22 0.12
C ASP A 274 19.17 -1.76 1.55
N TRP A 275 20.27 -1.04 1.77
CA TRP A 275 20.63 -0.48 3.09
C TRP A 275 19.81 0.80 3.39
N ALA A 276 19.45 1.03 4.66
CA ALA A 276 18.74 2.25 5.09
C ALA A 276 19.65 3.45 5.39
#